data_AF-A0A443E094-F1
#
_entry.id   AF-A0A443E094-F1
#
_cell.length_a   1.000
_cell.length_b   1.000
_cell.length_c   1.000
_cell.angle_alpha   90.00
_cell.angle_beta   90.00
_cell.angle_gamma   90.00
#
_symmetry.space_group_name_H-M   'P 1'
#
loop_
_entity.id
_entity.type
_entity.pdbx_description
1 polymer ?
#
loop_
_entity_poly.entity_id
_entity_poly.type
_entity_poly.pdbx_seq_one_letter_code
_entity_poly.pdbx_strand_id
1 'polypeptide(L)'
;MQQLLQEFGHPTYVPFPVIAARLLLATIFGAAIGFEREWRNRPAGLRTHTLVCVAAATFGILTIEIIHAPMFQQDSVRVDPIRVVEAVTAGVAFLAAGSILFSKGEIHGLTTGAGMWLSGAIGVACGLGLWQVAALGTLLVLVVAGLLYSFAARSGIGENTGPGKPKSEEDVSKPPKG
;
A
#
# COMPACT_ATOMS: atom_id res chain seq x y z
N MET A 1 27.05 20.53 -21.43
CA MET A 1 25.63 20.95 -21.52
C MET A 1 24.84 20.12 -22.53
N GLN A 2 25.30 19.97 -23.77
CA GLN A 2 24.60 19.18 -24.80
C GLN A 2 24.45 17.68 -24.45
N GLN A 3 25.48 17.06 -23.84
CA GLN A 3 25.37 15.68 -23.33
C GLN A 3 24.33 15.54 -22.21
N LEU A 4 24.21 16.51 -21.29
CA LEU A 4 23.19 16.49 -20.23
C LEU A 4 21.78 16.59 -20.82
N LEU A 5 21.59 17.48 -21.80
CA LEU A 5 20.30 17.63 -22.48
C LEU A 5 19.92 16.38 -23.29
N GLN A 6 20.89 15.63 -23.82
CA GLN A 6 20.65 14.34 -24.48
C GLN A 6 20.32 13.23 -23.46
N GLU A 7 21.01 13.20 -22.32
CA GLU A 7 20.78 12.21 -21.26
C GLU A 7 19.40 12.38 -20.59
N PHE A 8 19.01 13.62 -20.27
CA PHE A 8 17.70 13.94 -19.67
C PHE A 8 16.56 14.06 -20.68
N GLY A 9 16.89 14.15 -21.98
CA GLY A 9 15.93 14.25 -23.08
C GLY A 9 15.60 12.92 -23.74
N HIS A 10 16.14 11.79 -23.25
CA HIS A 10 15.92 10.50 -23.87
C HIS A 10 14.43 10.12 -23.79
N PRO A 11 13.79 9.79 -24.93
CA PRO A 11 12.41 9.31 -24.92
C PRO A 11 12.36 7.98 -24.16
N THR A 12 11.54 7.92 -23.12
CA THR A 12 11.12 6.65 -22.52
C THR A 12 10.29 5.87 -23.53
N TYR A 13 10.33 4.54 -23.45
CA TYR A 13 9.49 3.67 -24.29
C TYR A 13 8.00 3.98 -24.06
N VAL A 14 7.60 4.11 -22.80
CA VAL A 14 6.26 4.58 -22.43
C VAL A 14 6.24 6.11 -22.47
N PRO A 15 5.30 6.75 -23.18
CA PRO A 15 5.21 8.21 -23.22
C PRO A 15 5.04 8.81 -21.81
N PHE A 16 5.70 9.93 -21.53
CA PHE A 16 5.64 10.61 -20.24
C PHE A 16 4.21 10.86 -19.71
N PRO A 17 3.22 11.29 -20.53
CA PRO A 17 1.84 11.44 -20.06
C PRO A 17 1.22 10.14 -19.56
N VAL A 18 1.58 9.00 -20.16
CA VAL A 18 1.11 7.67 -19.75
C VAL A 18 1.77 7.24 -18.44
N ILE A 19 3.06 7.51 -18.28
CA ILE A 19 3.78 7.30 -17.00
C ILE A 19 3.10 8.10 -15.89
N ALA A 20 2.88 9.39 -16.10
CA ALA A 20 2.21 10.25 -15.14
C ALA A 20 0.81 9.74 -14.79
N ALA A 21 0.01 9.34 -15.78
CA ALA A 21 -1.32 8.77 -15.56
C ALA A 21 -1.30 7.48 -14.74
N ARG A 22 -0.35 6.57 -15.00
CA ARG A 22 -0.19 5.31 -14.24
C ARG A 22 0.20 5.57 -12.78
N LEU A 23 1.12 6.50 -12.55
CA LEU A 23 1.52 6.89 -11.20
C LEU A 23 0.39 7.61 -10.45
N LEU A 24 -0.39 8.45 -11.14
CA LEU A 24 -1.58 9.10 -10.57
C LEU A 24 -2.66 8.08 -10.20
N LEU A 25 -2.93 7.08 -11.06
CA LEU A 25 -3.85 5.98 -10.74
C LEU A 25 -3.38 5.19 -9.52
N ALA A 26 -2.09 4.83 -9.47
CA ALA A 26 -1.51 4.16 -8.30
C ALA A 26 -1.65 4.99 -7.02
N THR A 27 -1.43 6.30 -7.12
CA THR A 27 -1.62 7.25 -6.02
C THR A 27 -3.07 7.25 -5.54
N ILE A 28 -4.04 7.37 -6.46
CA ILE A 28 -5.47 7.41 -6.13
C ILE A 28 -5.92 6.11 -5.48
N PHE A 29 -5.55 4.96 -6.03
CA PHE A 29 -5.95 3.66 -5.49
C PHE A 29 -5.28 3.35 -4.13
N GLY A 30 -3.98 3.65 -4.00
CA GLY A 30 -3.29 3.55 -2.71
C GLY A 30 -3.88 4.50 -1.66
N ALA A 31 -4.24 5.72 -2.08
CA ALA A 31 -4.88 6.69 -1.22
C ALA A 31 -6.27 6.21 -0.77
N ALA A 32 -7.08 5.64 -1.66
CA ALA A 32 -8.41 5.13 -1.30
C ALA A 32 -8.33 4.02 -0.23
N ILE A 33 -7.41 3.07 -0.40
CA ILE A 33 -7.19 1.99 0.58
C ILE A 33 -6.68 2.55 1.90
N GLY A 34 -5.68 3.44 1.84
CA GLY A 34 -5.06 4.02 3.03
C GLY A 34 -5.98 4.97 3.78
N PHE A 35 -6.86 5.71 3.08
CA PHE A 35 -7.86 6.59 3.68
C PHE A 35 -8.87 5.79 4.51
N GLU A 36 -9.41 4.72 3.94
CA GLU A 36 -10.29 3.80 4.67
C GLU A 36 -9.59 3.19 5.89
N ARG A 37 -8.27 2.96 5.79
CA ARG A 37 -7.48 2.43 6.89
C ARG A 37 -7.30 3.44 8.02
N GLU A 38 -6.95 4.67 7.67
CA GLU A 38 -6.70 5.76 8.60
C GLU A 38 -7.99 6.24 9.27
N TRP A 39 -9.09 6.39 8.52
CA TRP A 39 -10.41 6.73 9.07
C TRP A 39 -10.81 5.79 10.22
N ARG A 40 -10.46 4.51 10.07
CA ARG A 40 -10.82 3.46 11.04
C ARG A 40 -9.75 3.21 12.10
N ASN A 41 -8.83 4.15 12.29
CA ASN A 41 -7.74 4.08 13.28
C ASN A 41 -6.95 2.75 13.21
N ARG A 42 -6.76 2.21 12.00
CA ARG A 42 -5.92 1.02 11.81
C ARG A 42 -4.47 1.42 11.53
N PRO A 43 -3.50 0.59 11.94
CA PRO A 43 -2.09 0.83 11.61
C PRO A 43 -1.87 0.74 10.10
N ALA A 44 -0.85 1.46 9.62
CA ALA A 44 -0.57 1.77 8.22
C ALA A 44 -1.77 2.45 7.52
N GLY A 45 -1.74 3.78 7.52
CA GLY A 45 -2.81 4.64 6.98
C GLY A 45 -2.54 5.13 5.56
N LEU A 46 -3.04 6.33 5.25
CA LEU A 46 -3.01 6.94 3.93
C LEU A 46 -1.61 6.98 3.31
N ARG A 47 -0.65 7.49 4.07
CA ARG A 47 0.74 7.67 3.60
C ARG A 47 1.38 6.34 3.23
N THR A 48 1.22 5.32 4.07
CA THR A 48 1.86 4.01 3.86
C THR A 48 1.35 3.35 2.59
N HIS A 49 0.03 3.21 2.45
CA HIS A 49 -0.56 2.53 1.29
C HIS A 49 -0.31 3.30 -0.02
N THR A 50 -0.34 4.63 0.02
CA THR A 50 -0.03 5.47 -1.15
C THR A 50 1.43 5.27 -1.60
N LEU A 51 2.39 5.33 -0.67
CA LEU A 51 3.81 5.14 -0.98
C LEU A 51 4.10 3.73 -1.51
N VAL A 52 3.48 2.69 -0.93
CA VAL A 52 3.62 1.31 -1.41
C VAL A 52 3.09 1.16 -2.84
N CYS A 53 1.89 1.69 -3.14
CA CYS A 53 1.33 1.65 -4.49
C CYS A 53 2.21 2.40 -5.51
N VAL A 54 2.66 3.60 -5.18
CA VAL A 54 3.50 4.40 -6.09
C VAL A 54 4.85 3.72 -6.34
N ALA A 55 5.51 3.22 -5.29
CA ALA A 55 6.78 2.50 -5.45
C ALA A 55 6.62 1.26 -6.35
N ALA A 56 5.58 0.46 -6.12
CA ALA A 56 5.28 -0.72 -6.93
C ALA A 56 4.93 -0.37 -8.38
N ALA A 57 4.20 0.73 -8.62
CA ALA A 57 3.91 1.22 -9.97
C ALA A 57 5.18 1.68 -10.69
N THR A 58 6.07 2.38 -9.99
CA THR A 58 7.39 2.75 -10.53
C THR A 58 8.17 1.52 -10.95
N PHE A 59 8.21 0.46 -10.13
CA PHE A 59 8.87 -0.80 -10.53
C PHE A 59 8.23 -1.47 -11.75
N GLY A 60 6.89 -1.44 -11.87
CA GLY A 60 6.20 -1.93 -13.08
C GLY A 60 6.58 -1.14 -14.33
N ILE A 61 6.67 0.19 -14.23
CA ILE A 61 7.10 1.05 -15.34
C ILE A 61 8.56 0.78 -15.71
N LEU A 62 9.46 0.71 -14.72
CA LEU A 62 10.87 0.38 -14.92
C LEU A 62 11.03 -0.97 -15.65
N THR A 63 10.18 -1.95 -15.34
CA THR A 63 10.19 -3.25 -16.02
C THR A 63 9.91 -3.11 -17.50
N ILE A 64 8.92 -2.31 -17.89
CA ILE A 64 8.61 -2.06 -19.29
C ILE A 64 9.77 -1.34 -19.98
N GLU A 65 10.34 -0.31 -19.35
CA GLU A 65 11.48 0.42 -19.91
C GLU A 65 12.71 -0.50 -20.10
N ILE A 66 13.01 -1.35 -19.14
CA ILE A 66 14.14 -2.30 -19.22
C ILE A 66 13.93 -3.31 -20.34
N ILE A 67 12.74 -3.90 -20.48
CA ILE A 67 12.44 -4.89 -21.53
C ILE A 67 12.64 -4.30 -22.94
N HIS A 68 12.32 -3.02 -23.11
CA HIS A 68 12.39 -2.35 -24.41
C HIS A 68 13.69 -1.55 -24.62
N ALA A 69 14.60 -1.53 -23.64
CA ALA A 69 15.86 -0.83 -23.79
C ALA A 69 16.78 -1.58 -24.78
N PRO A 70 17.43 -0.86 -25.73
CA PRO A 70 18.25 -1.49 -26.77
C PRO A 70 19.34 -2.43 -26.26
N MET A 71 19.90 -2.16 -25.08
CA MET A 71 20.95 -2.97 -24.46
C MET A 71 20.47 -4.37 -24.02
N PHE A 72 19.17 -4.58 -23.83
CA PHE A 72 18.58 -5.84 -23.39
C PHE A 72 17.83 -6.58 -24.52
N GLN A 73 17.84 -6.04 -25.74
CA GLN A 73 17.20 -6.64 -26.92
C GLN A 73 18.10 -7.66 -27.66
N GLN A 74 19.27 -7.99 -27.11
CA GLN A 74 20.14 -9.03 -27.69
C GLN A 74 19.54 -10.42 -27.44
N ASP A 75 19.60 -11.32 -28.44
CA ASP A 75 19.00 -12.67 -28.43
C ASP A 75 19.38 -13.54 -27.22
N SER A 76 20.45 -13.20 -26.51
CA SER A 76 20.93 -13.89 -25.31
C SER A 76 20.32 -13.40 -23.99
N VAL A 77 19.63 -12.24 -23.97
CA VAL A 77 19.07 -11.64 -22.75
C VAL A 77 17.55 -11.77 -22.74
N ARG A 78 17.05 -12.79 -22.05
CA ARG A 78 15.62 -12.95 -21.81
C ARG A 78 15.22 -12.23 -20.51
N VAL A 79 14.60 -11.06 -20.64
CA VAL A 79 14.03 -10.34 -19.50
C VAL A 79 12.66 -10.94 -19.16
N ASP A 80 12.48 -11.35 -17.90
CA ASP A 80 11.24 -11.94 -17.41
C ASP A 80 10.47 -10.95 -16.52
N PRO A 81 9.30 -10.45 -16.97
CA PRO A 81 8.47 -9.53 -16.19
C PRO A 81 7.98 -10.13 -14.86
N ILE A 82 7.93 -11.46 -14.70
CA ILE A 82 7.46 -12.05 -13.44
C ILE A 82 8.39 -11.67 -12.28
N ARG A 83 9.67 -11.40 -12.56
CA ARG A 83 10.68 -11.04 -11.55
C ARG A 83 10.33 -9.75 -10.82
N VAL A 84 9.68 -8.78 -11.46
CA VAL A 84 9.23 -7.57 -10.76
C VAL A 84 8.09 -7.87 -9.81
N VAL A 85 7.17 -8.77 -10.20
CA VAL A 85 6.08 -9.21 -9.34
C VAL A 85 6.64 -9.91 -8.11
N GLU A 86 7.61 -10.81 -8.29
CA GLU A 86 8.31 -11.49 -7.20
C GLU A 86 9.04 -10.50 -6.28
N ALA A 87 9.82 -9.58 -6.84
CA ALA A 87 10.60 -8.61 -6.07
C ALA A 87 9.70 -7.66 -5.27
N VAL A 88 8.63 -7.15 -5.87
CA VAL A 88 7.66 -6.29 -5.17
C VAL A 88 6.91 -7.09 -4.10
N THR A 89 6.46 -8.32 -4.41
CA THR A 89 5.81 -9.20 -3.45
C THR A 89 6.70 -9.44 -2.23
N ALA A 90 7.98 -9.75 -2.44
CA ALA A 90 8.95 -9.97 -1.37
C ALA A 90 9.22 -8.68 -0.56
N GLY A 91 9.44 -7.55 -1.24
CA GLY A 91 9.71 -6.27 -0.59
C GLY A 91 8.52 -5.80 0.27
N VAL A 92 7.30 -5.97 -0.22
CA VAL A 92 6.10 -5.62 0.55
C VAL A 92 5.82 -6.62 1.67
N ALA A 93 6.11 -7.92 1.48
CA ALA A 93 6.03 -8.92 2.54
C ALA A 93 6.96 -8.58 3.71
N PHE A 94 8.17 -8.06 3.44
CA PHE A 94 9.07 -7.56 4.47
C PHE A 94 8.47 -6.39 5.27
N LEU A 95 7.90 -5.39 4.58
CA LEU A 95 7.23 -4.26 5.24
C LEU A 95 6.01 -4.73 6.05
N ALA A 96 5.23 -5.66 5.51
CA ALA A 96 4.07 -6.25 6.16
C ALA A 96 4.47 -7.02 7.42
N ALA A 97 5.54 -7.81 7.38
CA ALA A 97 6.07 -8.51 8.55
C ALA A 97 6.44 -7.54 9.67
N GLY A 98 7.04 -6.38 9.34
CA GLY A 98 7.33 -5.32 10.30
C GLY A 98 6.10 -4.69 10.95
N SER A 99 4.91 -4.84 10.36
CA SER A 99 3.64 -4.37 10.92
C SER A 99 2.90 -5.40 11.77
N ILE A 100 3.35 -6.67 11.75
CA ILE A 100 2.72 -7.77 12.48
C ILE A 100 3.41 -7.93 13.83
N LEU A 101 2.64 -7.87 14.90
CA LEU A 101 3.14 -7.96 16.28
C LEU A 101 2.52 -9.15 17.00
N PHE A 102 3.35 -9.93 17.67
CA PHE A 102 2.95 -11.02 18.55
C PHE A 102 3.06 -10.54 19.99
N SER A 103 1.95 -10.51 20.73
CA SER A 103 1.94 -10.10 22.13
C SER A 103 0.91 -10.89 22.91
N LYS A 104 1.30 -11.44 24.06
CA LYS A 104 0.42 -12.18 24.99
C LYS A 104 -0.42 -13.30 24.34
N GLY A 105 0.13 -13.98 23.33
CA GLY A 105 -0.56 -15.06 22.61
C GLY A 105 -1.50 -14.59 21.50
N GLU A 106 -1.57 -13.29 21.22
CA GLU A 106 -2.40 -12.70 20.16
C GLU A 106 -1.57 -12.09 19.03
N ILE A 107 -2.07 -12.21 17.79
CA ILE A 107 -1.45 -11.65 16.58
C ILE A 107 -2.17 -10.37 16.19
N HIS A 108 -1.41 -9.27 16.13
CA HIS A 108 -1.88 -7.96 15.72
C HIS A 108 -1.31 -7.60 14.35
N GLY A 109 -2.05 -6.80 13.57
CA GLY A 109 -1.54 -6.25 12.30
C GLY A 109 -1.62 -7.17 11.09
N LEU A 110 -2.15 -8.41 11.22
CA LEU A 110 -2.26 -9.36 10.10
C LEU A 110 -3.02 -8.77 8.89
N THR A 111 -4.16 -8.13 9.13
CA THR A 111 -4.95 -7.49 8.07
C THR A 111 -4.28 -6.24 7.49
N THR A 112 -3.49 -5.53 8.31
CA THR A 112 -2.68 -4.40 7.83
C THR A 112 -1.60 -4.89 6.88
N GLY A 113 -0.88 -5.95 7.25
CA GLY A 113 0.10 -6.59 6.36
C GLY A 113 -0.54 -7.07 5.05
N ALA A 114 -1.69 -7.74 5.12
CA ALA A 114 -2.43 -8.17 3.93
C ALA A 114 -2.86 -6.98 3.03
N GLY A 115 -3.30 -5.87 3.64
CA GLY A 115 -3.64 -4.66 2.91
C GLY A 115 -2.44 -4.01 2.23
N MET A 116 -1.28 -3.97 2.90
CA MET A 116 -0.03 -3.47 2.32
C MET A 116 0.38 -4.36 1.14
N TRP A 117 0.31 -5.67 1.30
CA TRP A 117 0.62 -6.65 0.25
C TRP A 117 -0.24 -6.45 -0.99
N LEU A 118 -1.55 -6.31 -0.82
CA LEU A 118 -2.46 -6.03 -1.93
C LEU A 118 -2.18 -4.66 -2.58
N SER A 119 -1.80 -3.65 -1.79
CA SER A 119 -1.43 -2.33 -2.33
C SER A 119 -0.20 -2.42 -3.24
N GLY A 120 0.77 -3.27 -2.88
CA GLY A 120 1.89 -3.60 -3.76
C GLY A 120 1.42 -4.17 -5.11
N ALA A 121 0.54 -5.18 -5.08
CA ALA A 121 0.00 -5.78 -6.29
C ALA A 121 -0.78 -4.78 -7.16
N ILE A 122 -1.61 -3.92 -6.55
CA ILE A 122 -2.36 -2.86 -7.23
C ILE A 122 -1.41 -1.85 -7.88
N GLY A 123 -0.36 -1.46 -7.17
CA GLY A 123 0.69 -0.59 -7.70
C GLY A 123 1.36 -1.20 -8.93
N VAL A 124 1.81 -2.46 -8.86
CA VAL A 124 2.40 -3.15 -10.02
C VAL A 124 1.42 -3.20 -11.20
N ALA A 125 0.15 -3.53 -10.95
CA ALA A 125 -0.87 -3.53 -11.98
C ALA A 125 -1.02 -2.14 -12.65
N CYS A 126 -1.04 -1.05 -11.88
CA CYS A 126 -1.02 0.31 -12.42
C CYS A 126 0.23 0.58 -13.26
N GLY A 127 1.41 0.23 -12.74
CA GLY A 127 2.70 0.44 -13.40
C GLY A 127 2.81 -0.29 -14.74
N LEU A 128 2.28 -1.52 -14.80
CA LEU A 128 2.23 -2.33 -16.01
C LEU A 128 1.11 -1.91 -16.98
N GLY A 129 0.23 -0.99 -16.58
CA GLY A 129 -0.90 -0.52 -17.39
C GLY A 129 -2.15 -1.40 -17.32
N LEU A 130 -2.21 -2.35 -16.40
CA LEU A 130 -3.35 -3.23 -16.13
C LEU A 130 -4.35 -2.56 -15.17
N TRP A 131 -4.86 -1.40 -15.58
CA TRP A 131 -5.69 -0.53 -14.73
C TRP A 131 -7.03 -1.18 -14.33
N GLN A 132 -7.60 -2.06 -15.16
CA GLN A 132 -8.81 -2.80 -14.80
C GLN A 132 -8.57 -3.74 -13.60
N VAL A 133 -7.42 -4.40 -13.58
CA VAL A 133 -7.02 -5.30 -12.47
C VAL A 133 -6.80 -4.48 -11.20
N ALA A 134 -6.09 -3.36 -11.31
CA ALA A 134 -5.89 -2.43 -10.20
C ALA A 134 -7.22 -1.92 -9.63
N ALA A 135 -8.11 -1.41 -10.50
CA ALA A 135 -9.41 -0.87 -10.10
C ALA A 135 -10.31 -1.93 -9.43
N LEU A 136 -10.39 -3.13 -10.02
CA LEU A 136 -11.18 -4.22 -9.45
C LEU A 136 -10.61 -4.68 -8.10
N GLY A 137 -9.28 -4.82 -7.99
CA GLY A 137 -8.61 -5.16 -6.74
C GLY A 137 -8.86 -4.13 -5.63
N THR A 138 -8.74 -2.85 -5.97
CA THR A 138 -9.07 -1.74 -5.05
C THR A 138 -10.53 -1.77 -4.63
N LEU A 139 -11.46 -1.95 -5.57
CA LEU A 139 -12.88 -2.03 -5.25
C LEU A 139 -13.18 -3.19 -4.29
N LEU A 140 -12.67 -4.38 -4.59
CA LEU A 140 -12.91 -5.57 -3.77
C LEU A 140 -12.37 -5.41 -2.35
N VAL A 141 -11.18 -4.83 -2.16
CA VAL A 141 -10.66 -4.62 -0.80
C VAL A 141 -11.45 -3.59 -0.03
N LEU A 142 -11.92 -2.53 -0.69
CA LEU A 142 -12.78 -1.52 -0.05
C LEU A 142 -14.14 -2.12 0.32
N VAL A 143 -14.71 -2.99 -0.52
CA VAL A 143 -15.94 -3.72 -0.21
C VAL A 143 -15.73 -4.66 0.97
N VAL A 144 -14.68 -5.48 0.97
CA VAL A 144 -14.39 -6.39 2.08
C VAL A 144 -14.16 -5.61 3.38
N ALA A 145 -13.37 -4.54 3.34
CA ALA A 145 -13.17 -3.66 4.49
C ALA A 145 -14.50 -3.04 4.97
N GLY A 146 -15.29 -2.48 4.06
CA GLY A 146 -16.58 -1.84 4.32
C GLY A 146 -17.64 -2.77 4.91
N LEU A 147 -17.78 -3.97 4.33
CA LEU A 147 -18.71 -4.99 4.80
C LEU A 147 -18.35 -5.44 6.22
N LEU A 148 -17.08 -5.76 6.48
CA LEU A 148 -16.65 -6.22 7.80
C LEU A 148 -16.95 -5.21 8.91
N TYR A 149 -16.82 -3.91 8.63
CA TYR A 149 -17.21 -2.87 9.59
C TYR A 149 -18.71 -2.77 9.77
N SER A 150 -19.48 -2.83 8.67
CA SER A 150 -20.94 -2.80 8.74
C SER A 150 -21.49 -3.97 9.56
N PHE A 151 -20.89 -5.16 9.42
CA PHE A 151 -21.22 -6.32 10.25
C PHE A 151 -20.79 -6.11 11.71
N ALA A 152 -19.57 -5.66 11.98
CA ALA A 152 -19.12 -5.40 13.35
C ALA A 152 -19.99 -4.37 14.09
N ALA A 153 -20.42 -3.31 13.41
CA ALA A 153 -21.31 -2.28 13.97
C ALA A 153 -22.71 -2.82 14.28
N ARG A 154 -23.22 -3.76 13.49
CA ARG A 154 -24.53 -4.40 13.70
C ARG A 154 -24.52 -5.47 14.80
N SER A 155 -23.39 -6.12 15.03
CA SER A 155 -23.27 -7.20 16.02
C SER A 155 -23.11 -6.73 17.46
N GLY A 156 -22.93 -5.43 17.72
CA GLY A 156 -22.81 -4.89 19.09
C GLY A 156 -21.54 -5.33 19.85
N ILE A 157 -20.51 -5.86 19.18
CA ILE A 157 -19.31 -6.46 19.80
C ILE A 157 -18.29 -5.39 20.27
N GLY A 158 -18.68 -4.12 20.47
CA GLY A 158 -17.72 -3.00 20.48
C GLY A 158 -17.86 -1.90 21.53
N GLU A 159 -18.71 -2.02 22.54
CA GLU A 159 -18.89 -0.95 23.54
C GLU A 159 -18.22 -1.26 24.88
N ASN A 160 -16.91 -1.56 24.90
CA ASN A 160 -16.15 -1.49 26.17
C ASN A 160 -14.62 -1.33 26.06
N THR A 161 -14.11 -0.60 25.07
CA THR A 161 -12.67 -0.24 25.02
C THR A 161 -12.45 1.21 24.59
N GLY A 162 -13.13 2.14 25.27
CA GLY A 162 -12.68 3.53 25.29
C GLY A 162 -11.53 3.71 26.30
N PRO A 163 -10.52 4.55 26.03
CA PRO A 163 -9.49 4.83 27.04
C PRO A 163 -10.17 5.49 28.25
N GLY A 164 -10.01 4.88 29.42
CA GLY A 164 -10.51 5.43 30.68
C GLY A 164 -10.08 6.89 30.80
N LYS A 165 -11.05 7.79 30.98
CA LYS A 165 -10.76 9.19 31.31
C LYS A 165 -9.73 9.22 32.45
N PRO A 166 -8.66 10.02 32.37
CA PRO A 166 -7.76 10.19 33.51
C PRO A 166 -8.60 10.66 34.70
N LYS A 167 -8.44 9.99 35.85
CA LYS A 167 -9.06 10.41 37.10
C LYS A 167 -8.67 11.87 37.34
N SER A 168 -9.65 12.74 37.56
CA SER A 168 -9.40 14.11 37.97
C SER A 168 -8.61 14.13 39.27
N GLU A 169 -7.66 15.05 39.38
CA GLU A 169 -6.73 15.27 40.52
C GLU A 169 -7.42 15.37 41.89
N GLU A 170 -8.73 15.60 41.91
CA GLU A 170 -9.59 15.62 43.09
C GLU A 170 -9.77 14.25 43.80
N ASP A 171 -9.55 13.12 43.10
CA ASP A 171 -9.77 11.77 43.66
C ASP A 171 -8.57 11.24 44.49
N VAL A 172 -7.43 11.94 44.46
CA VAL A 172 -6.19 11.53 45.15
C VAL A 172 -6.08 12.12 46.57
N SER A 173 -6.78 13.23 46.85
CA SER A 173 -6.59 14.01 48.07
C SER A 173 -7.45 13.59 49.26
N LYS A 174 -8.39 12.65 49.10
CA LYS A 174 -9.24 12.20 50.21
C LYS A 174 -8.56 11.09 51.02
N PRO A 175 -8.31 11.29 52.32
CA PRO A 175 -7.77 10.24 53.15
C PRO A 175 -8.78 9.09 53.28
N PRO A 176 -8.29 7.84 53.40
CA PRO A 176 -9.15 6.69 53.59
C PRO A 176 -9.96 6.86 54.86
N LYS A 177 -11.28 6.70 54.75
CA LYS A 177 -12.18 6.60 55.90
C LYS A 177 -11.85 5.28 56.60
N GLY A 178 -11.31 5.38 57.81
CA GLY A 178 -11.11 4.25 58.72
C GLY A 178 -12.43 3.66 59.20
#